data_AF-A0A348ZZI2-F1
#
_entry.id   AF-A0A348ZZI2-F1
#
_cell.length_a   1.000
_cell.length_b   1.000
_cell.length_c   1.000
_cell.angle_alpha   90.00
_cell.angle_beta   90.00
_cell.angle_gamma   90.00
#
_symmetry.space_group_name_H-M   'P 1'
#
loop_
_entity.id
_entity.type
_entity.pdbx_description
1 polymer ?
#
loop_
_entity_poly.entity_id
_entity_poly.type
_entity_poly.pdbx_seq_one_letter_code
_entity_poly.pdbx_strand_id
1 'polypeptide(L)'
;GKLFEQLIQAGVKPYYLFQLDDVAGTAHFKVKVHTGLSIIRQLRREVSGLCMPHYALDITGGLGKVPIENQYIEGAGEDLEVKNLTGRVGVYRDTGRASTCVSCGICGKVRKNRDCQ
;
A
#
# COMPACT_ATOMS: atom_id res chain seq x y z
N GLY A 1 -0.72 10.93 -9.94
CA GLY A 1 -1.06 9.50 -10.14
C GLY A 1 -1.12 9.04 -11.59
N LYS A 2 -0.03 9.24 -12.37
CA LYS A 2 0.04 8.96 -13.82
C LYS A 2 -0.40 7.55 -14.23
N LEU A 3 0.02 6.52 -13.49
CA LEU A 3 -0.34 5.12 -13.77
C LEU A 3 -1.88 4.92 -13.78
N PHE A 4 -2.56 5.41 -12.75
CA PHE A 4 -3.99 5.19 -12.57
C PHE A 4 -4.83 5.95 -13.61
N GLU A 5 -4.41 7.15 -13.98
CA GLU A 5 -5.02 7.93 -15.06
C GLU A 5 -4.89 7.22 -16.41
N GLN A 6 -3.71 6.65 -16.71
CA GLN A 6 -3.47 5.92 -17.95
C GLN A 6 -4.27 4.62 -18.02
N LEU A 7 -4.46 3.92 -16.89
CA LEU A 7 -5.34 2.74 -16.85
C LEU A 7 -6.78 3.11 -17.24
N ILE A 8 -7.30 4.22 -16.68
CA ILE A 8 -8.65 4.68 -17.02
C ILE A 8 -8.76 5.10 -18.50
N GLN A 9 -7.74 5.78 -19.05
CA GLN A 9 -7.70 6.11 -20.48
C GLN A 9 -7.72 4.86 -21.37
N ALA A 10 -7.12 3.76 -20.91
CA ALA A 10 -7.14 2.47 -21.59
C ALA A 10 -8.43 1.64 -21.33
N GLY A 11 -9.42 2.19 -20.62
CA GLY A 11 -10.65 1.48 -20.27
C GLY A 11 -10.50 0.46 -19.14
N VAL A 12 -9.37 0.50 -18.40
CA VAL A 12 -9.09 -0.41 -17.28
C VAL A 12 -9.36 0.30 -15.96
N LYS A 13 -10.29 -0.23 -15.17
CA LYS A 13 -10.57 0.29 -13.83
C LYS A 13 -9.48 -0.15 -12.84
N PRO A 14 -8.74 0.76 -12.21
CA PRO A 14 -7.86 0.41 -11.11
C PRO A 14 -8.72 0.05 -9.90
N TYR A 15 -8.74 -1.23 -9.55
CA TYR A 15 -9.66 -1.70 -8.51
C TYR A 15 -8.98 -1.86 -7.15
N TYR A 16 -7.85 -2.56 -7.11
CA TYR A 16 -7.09 -2.75 -5.87
C TYR A 16 -5.63 -2.32 -6.03
N LEU A 17 -5.11 -1.76 -4.94
CA LEU A 17 -3.68 -1.69 -4.67
C LEU A 17 -3.44 -2.64 -3.49
N PHE A 18 -2.70 -3.73 -3.71
CA PHE A 18 -2.43 -4.68 -2.63
C PHE A 18 -1.16 -4.32 -1.88
N GLN A 19 -1.24 -4.43 -0.56
CA GLN A 19 -0.05 -4.58 0.26
C GLN A 19 0.58 -5.95 0.00
N LEU A 20 1.91 -6.01 -0.03
CA LEU A 20 2.63 -7.24 -0.33
C LEU A 20 2.71 -8.16 0.91
N ASP A 21 2.39 -9.44 0.72
CA ASP A 21 2.59 -10.47 1.75
C ASP A 21 4.01 -11.04 1.76
N ASP A 22 4.34 -11.78 2.82
CA ASP A 22 5.59 -12.53 2.91
C ASP A 22 5.51 -13.77 2.02
N VAL A 23 5.97 -13.63 0.77
CA VAL A 23 6.14 -14.74 -0.16
C VAL A 23 7.63 -14.97 -0.40
N ALA A 24 8.02 -16.24 -0.51
CA ALA A 24 9.40 -16.63 -0.77
C ALA A 24 9.92 -15.94 -2.04
N GLY A 25 11.06 -15.24 -1.92
CA GLY A 25 11.69 -14.53 -3.02
C GLY A 25 11.20 -13.10 -3.26
N THR A 26 10.09 -12.65 -2.69
CA THR A 26 9.54 -11.29 -2.92
C THR A 26 9.57 -10.38 -1.69
N ALA A 27 9.97 -10.91 -0.53
CA ALA A 27 10.01 -10.15 0.73
C ALA A 27 10.77 -8.82 0.66
N HIS A 28 11.77 -8.70 -0.22
CA HIS A 28 12.54 -7.46 -0.41
C HIS A 28 11.76 -6.33 -1.11
N PHE A 29 10.65 -6.65 -1.79
CA PHE A 29 9.72 -5.67 -2.34
C PHE A 29 8.69 -5.19 -1.31
N LYS A 30 8.60 -5.84 -0.14
CA LYS A 30 7.64 -5.49 0.89
C LYS A 30 8.03 -4.19 1.57
N VAL A 31 7.09 -3.25 1.59
CA VAL A 31 7.19 -1.97 2.30
C VAL A 31 6.27 -1.97 3.52
N LYS A 32 6.52 -1.07 4.47
CA LYS A 32 5.63 -0.90 5.62
C LYS A 32 4.24 -0.45 5.18
N VAL A 33 3.19 -0.89 5.87
CA VAL A 33 1.79 -0.51 5.56
C VAL A 33 1.58 1.01 5.57
N HIS A 34 2.25 1.73 6.48
CA HIS A 34 2.19 3.19 6.52
C HIS A 34 2.64 3.84 5.20
N THR A 35 3.55 3.21 4.45
CA THR A 35 4.01 3.70 3.15
C THR A 35 2.90 3.59 2.11
N GLY A 36 2.18 2.46 2.07
CA GLY A 36 1.00 2.30 1.20
C GLY A 36 -0.11 3.29 1.53
N LEU A 37 -0.38 3.52 2.83
CA LEU A 37 -1.32 4.54 3.28
C LEU A 37 -0.93 5.95 2.83
N SER A 38 0.36 6.30 2.90
CA SER A 38 0.87 7.58 2.41
C SER A 38 0.67 7.75 0.90
N ILE A 39 0.91 6.69 0.12
CA ILE A 39 0.63 6.68 -1.34
C ILE A 39 -0.85 6.96 -1.60
N ILE A 40 -1.76 6.28 -0.90
CA ILE A 40 -3.21 6.50 -1.07
C ILE A 40 -3.64 7.91 -0.69
N ARG A 41 -3.09 8.48 0.39
CA ARG A 41 -3.34 9.86 0.79
C ARG A 41 -2.88 10.86 -0.26
N GLN A 42 -1.72 10.62 -0.88
CA GLN A 42 -1.21 11.45 -1.96
C GLN A 42 -2.10 11.34 -3.21
N LEU A 43 -2.44 10.11 -3.63
CA LEU A 43 -3.30 9.88 -4.79
C LEU A 43 -4.65 10.59 -4.63
N ARG A 44 -5.26 10.53 -3.45
CA ARG A 44 -6.54 11.19 -3.17
C ARG A 44 -6.51 12.71 -3.40
N ARG A 45 -5.34 13.35 -3.30
CA ARG A 45 -5.17 14.79 -3.59
C ARG A 45 -4.92 15.09 -5.06
N GLU A 46 -4.41 14.12 -5.82
CA GLU A 46 -3.91 14.34 -7.17
C GLU A 46 -4.86 13.87 -8.27
N VAL A 47 -5.58 12.76 -8.07
CA VAL A 47 -6.34 12.11 -9.14
C VAL A 47 -7.85 12.17 -8.92
N SER A 48 -8.62 11.99 -10.00
CA SER A 48 -10.08 11.87 -9.92
C SER A 48 -10.50 10.61 -9.15
N GLY A 49 -11.71 10.61 -8.57
CA GLY A 49 -12.24 9.45 -7.86
C GLY A 49 -12.31 8.17 -8.69
N LEU A 50 -12.43 8.28 -10.02
CA LEU A 50 -12.41 7.13 -10.94
C LEU A 50 -11.05 6.43 -10.97
N CYS A 51 -9.97 7.17 -10.71
CA CYS A 51 -8.60 6.66 -10.70
C CYS A 51 -8.20 6.08 -9.33
N MET A 52 -9.02 6.25 -8.29
CA MET A 52 -8.67 5.83 -6.94
C MET A 52 -8.84 4.32 -6.74
N PRO A 53 -7.76 3.59 -6.42
CA PRO A 53 -7.86 2.17 -6.06
C PRO A 53 -8.29 2.00 -4.59
N HIS A 54 -8.82 0.83 -4.25
CA HIS A 54 -8.94 0.38 -2.87
C HIS A 54 -7.61 -0.22 -2.41
N TYR A 55 -7.04 0.29 -1.33
CA TYR A 55 -5.85 -0.31 -0.72
C TYR A 55 -6.26 -1.45 0.20
N ALA A 56 -5.68 -2.64 0.05
CA ALA A 56 -6.13 -3.84 0.76
C ALA A 56 -4.99 -4.77 1.18
N LEU A 57 -5.22 -5.50 2.26
CA LEU A 57 -4.42 -6.65 2.71
C LEU A 57 -5.08 -7.95 2.26
N ASP A 58 -4.26 -8.95 1.97
CA ASP A 58 -4.72 -10.33 1.86
C ASP A 58 -4.31 -11.07 3.14
N ILE A 59 -5.28 -11.37 3.99
CA ILE A 59 -4.99 -12.00 5.29
C ILE A 59 -5.27 -13.49 5.16
N THR A 60 -4.21 -14.28 5.36
CA THR A 60 -4.28 -15.74 5.43
C THR A 60 -5.31 -16.20 6.48
N GLY A 61 -5.98 -17.33 6.24
CA GLY A 61 -6.98 -17.89 7.16
C GLY A 61 -8.44 -17.57 6.81
N GLY A 62 -8.72 -17.20 5.56
CA GLY A 62 -10.09 -17.05 5.06
C GLY A 62 -10.80 -15.77 5.51
N LEU A 63 -10.03 -14.76 5.92
CA LEU A 63 -10.56 -13.44 6.29
C LEU A 63 -10.88 -12.57 5.07
N GLY A 64 -10.41 -12.99 3.89
CA GLY A 64 -10.63 -12.32 2.62
C GLY A 64 -9.72 -11.10 2.45
N LYS A 65 -10.01 -10.33 1.40
CA LYS A 65 -9.34 -9.06 1.14
C LYS A 65 -9.91 -8.00 2.07
N VAL A 66 -9.08 -7.43 2.93
CA VAL A 66 -9.51 -6.40 3.88
C VAL A 66 -9.05 -5.03 3.39
N PRO A 67 -9.97 -4.13 2.97
CA PRO A 67 -9.61 -2.76 2.64
C PRO A 67 -9.00 -2.06 3.87
N ILE A 68 -7.80 -1.51 3.69
CA ILE A 68 -7.17 -0.67 4.70
C ILE A 68 -7.60 0.77 4.46
N GLU A 69 -8.71 1.14 5.07
CA GLU A 69 -8.96 2.53 5.40
C GLU A 69 -8.43 2.80 6.81
N ASN A 70 -8.15 4.07 7.14
CA ASN A 70 -7.42 4.49 8.35
C ASN A 70 -8.00 3.96 9.70
N GLN A 71 -9.17 3.32 9.70
CA GLN A 71 -9.90 2.82 10.87
C GLN A 71 -9.73 1.32 11.15
N TYR A 72 -9.02 0.56 10.30
CA TYR A 72 -9.01 -0.92 10.37
C TYR A 72 -7.72 -1.54 10.89
N ILE A 73 -6.75 -0.72 11.33
CA ILE A 73 -5.46 -1.19 11.82
C ILE A 73 -5.25 -0.71 13.25
N GLU A 74 -5.10 -1.65 14.16
CA GLU A 74 -4.67 -1.42 15.54
C GLU A 74 -3.42 -2.26 15.83
N GLY A 75 -2.55 -1.74 16.68
CA GLY A 75 -1.31 -2.43 17.06
C GLY A 75 -0.06 -1.55 16.98
N ALA A 76 0.97 -1.97 17.71
CA ALA A 76 2.30 -1.37 17.71
C ALA A 76 3.33 -2.47 17.46
N GLY A 77 4.31 -2.20 16.58
CA GLY A 77 5.36 -3.17 16.24
C GLY A 77 5.19 -3.74 14.83
N GLU A 78 5.64 -4.99 14.65
CA GLU A 78 5.63 -5.67 13.34
C GLU A 78 4.39 -6.52 13.10
N ASP A 79 3.58 -6.79 14.12
CA ASP A 79 2.34 -7.54 13.97
C ASP A 79 1.17 -6.56 14.14
N LEU A 80 0.38 -6.41 13.08
CA LEU A 80 -0.79 -5.54 13.03
C LEU A 80 -2.06 -6.37 13.15
N GLU A 81 -2.94 -5.97 14.06
CA GLU A 81 -4.28 -6.55 14.15
C GLU A 81 -5.18 -5.89 13.12
N VAL A 82 -5.82 -6.72 12.32
CA VAL A 82 -6.67 -6.27 11.21
C VAL A 82 -8.03 -6.95 11.32
N LYS A 83 -9.06 -6.12 11.38
CA LYS A 83 -10.44 -6.56 11.51
C LYS A 83 -11.15 -6.51 10.16
N ASN A 84 -11.76 -7.62 9.76
CA ASN A 84 -12.55 -7.69 8.53
C ASN A 84 -14.00 -7.19 8.74
N LEU A 85 -14.78 -7.12 7.65
CA LEU A 85 -16.18 -6.67 7.67
C LEU A 85 -17.11 -7.55 8.52
N THR A 86 -16.79 -8.83 8.69
CA THR A 86 -17.55 -9.76 9.56
C THR A 86 -17.17 -9.66 11.04
N GLY A 87 -16.24 -8.77 11.38
CA GLY A 87 -15.73 -8.58 12.73
C GLY A 87 -14.67 -9.59 13.17
N ARG A 88 -14.22 -10.48 12.28
CA ARG A 88 -13.12 -11.40 12.56
C ARG A 88 -11.79 -10.65 12.51
N VAL A 89 -10.90 -10.99 13.44
CA VAL A 89 -9.56 -10.39 13.56
C VAL A 89 -8.53 -11.36 13.02
N GLY A 90 -7.61 -10.85 12.21
CA GLY A 90 -6.41 -11.54 11.79
C GLY A 90 -5.17 -10.72 12.09
N VAL A 91 -4.02 -11.36 12.01
CA VAL A 91 -2.73 -10.70 12.18
C VAL A 91 -2.07 -10.58 10.82
N TYR A 92 -1.69 -9.36 10.46
CA TYR A 92 -0.84 -9.09 9.32
C TYR A 92 0.55 -8.67 9.82
N ARG A 93 1.59 -9.35 9.34
CA ARG A 93 2.97 -9.06 9.70
C ARG A 93 3.52 -7.93 8.82
N ASP A 94 3.69 -6.73 9.37
CA ASP A 94 4.26 -5.56 8.71
C ASP A 94 5.81 -5.53 8.80
N THR A 95 6.47 -6.55 8.27
CA THR A 95 7.94 -6.69 8.21
C THR A 95 8.62 -5.93 7.07
N GLY A 96 7.85 -5.12 6.32
CA GLY A 96 8.39 -4.40 5.18
C GLY A 96 9.52 -3.46 5.56
N ARG A 97 10.49 -3.26 4.66
CA ARG A 97 11.59 -2.31 4.89
C ARG A 97 11.13 -0.89 4.59
N ALA A 98 11.76 0.09 5.24
CA ALA A 98 11.58 1.49 4.86
C ALA A 98 12.09 1.69 3.43
N SER A 99 11.29 2.37 2.60
CA SER A 99 11.67 2.68 1.23
C SER A 99 12.84 3.66 1.21
N THR A 100 14.01 3.20 0.78
CA THR A 100 15.18 4.06 0.57
C THR A 100 15.33 4.40 -0.91
N CYS A 101 15.41 5.69 -1.24
CA CYS A 101 15.72 6.11 -2.61
C CYS A 101 17.14 5.68 -3.00
N VAL A 102 17.26 4.85 -4.03
CA VAL A 102 18.54 4.32 -4.53
C VAL A 102 19.10 5.09 -5.74
N SER A 103 18.80 6.39 -5.86
CA SER A 103 19.18 7.22 -7.02
C SER A 103 18.86 6.57 -8.37
N CYS A 104 17.63 6.09 -8.53
CA CYS A 104 17.16 5.41 -9.74
C CYS A 104 16.83 6.35 -10.91
N GLY A 105 16.96 7.67 -10.74
CA GLY A 105 16.66 8.67 -11.77
C GLY A 105 15.17 8.93 -12.03
N ILE A 106 14.27 8.15 -11.44
CA ILE A 106 12.81 8.24 -11.69
C ILE A 106 12.20 9.51 -11.08
N CYS A 107 12.66 9.93 -9.91
CA CYS A 107 12.09 11.06 -9.18
C CYS A 107 12.73 12.42 -9.50
N GLY A 108 13.72 12.49 -10.40
CA GLY A 108 14.44 13.73 -10.77
C GLY A 108 15.28 14.38 -9.66
N LYS A 109 15.20 13.89 -8.41
CA LYS A 109 15.93 14.42 -7.25
C LYS A 109 17.32 13.76 -7.15
N VAL A 110 18.37 14.46 -7.59
CA VAL A 110 19.78 14.08 -7.33
C VAL A 110 20.04 14.21 -5.83
N ARG A 111 20.64 13.17 -5.21
CA ARG A 111 20.81 13.02 -3.76
C ARG A 111 21.12 14.34 -3.03
N LYS A 112 20.20 14.78 -2.16
CA LYS A 112 20.56 15.42 -0.89
C LYS A 112 19.85 14.66 0.23
N ASN A 113 20.60 14.48 1.30
CA ASN A 113 20.32 13.59 2.41
C ASN A 113 18.92 13.84 3.01
N ARG A 114 18.21 12.74 3.25
CA ARG A 114 16.94 12.58 4.00
C ARG A 114 15.67 13.17 3.37
N ASP A 115 14.67 12.30 3.32
CA ASP A 115 13.25 12.55 3.06
C ASP A 115 12.87 13.00 1.66
N CYS A 116 12.84 12.03 0.75
CA CYS A 116 12.08 12.14 -0.48
C CYS A 116 10.58 11.99 -0.15
N GLN A 117 9.98 13.05 0.39
CA GLN A 117 8.53 13.27 0.38
C GLN A 117 8.03 13.40 -1.06
#